data_AF-A0A061DB21-F1
#
_entry.id   AF-A0A061DB21-F1
#
_cell.length_a   1.000
_cell.length_b   1.000
_cell.length_c   1.000
_cell.angle_alpha   90.00
_cell.angle_beta   90.00
_cell.angle_gamma   90.00
#
_symmetry.space_group_name_H-M   'P 1'
#
loop_
_entity.id
_entity.type
_entity.pdbx_description
1 polymer ?
#
loop_
_entity_poly.entity_id
_entity_poly.type
_entity_poly.pdbx_seq_one_letter_code
_entity_poly.pdbx_strand_id
1 'polypeptide(L)'
;MQVCGVTSSSDKFFKPETPKLYDADGREIGCKIDIHTAEEAAFYCPAPYVLDPPNCFNQVYVDGEVKHLGDVSQSLVASHSNHFVVIKFDSELVGRGETLRQTPPLECHCVTTKGVVLSTIQIENYYAKEYLTDIW
;
A
#
# COMPACT_ATOMS: atom_id res chain seq x y z
N MET A 1 1.67 -2.16 13.47
CA MET A 1 0.68 -2.73 12.53
C MET A 1 -0.63 -1.96 12.49
N GLN A 2 -0.89 -1.32 11.36
CA GLN A 2 -2.20 -0.81 10.93
C GLN A 2 -2.79 -1.75 9.87
N VAL A 3 -4.11 -1.87 9.79
CA VAL A 3 -4.78 -2.80 8.87
C VAL A 3 -5.85 -2.05 8.09
N CYS A 4 -5.99 -2.38 6.81
CA CYS A 4 -6.92 -1.78 5.88
C CYS A 4 -7.48 -2.82 4.92
N GLY A 5 -8.59 -2.54 4.25
CA GLY A 5 -9.16 -3.43 3.23
C GLY A 5 -10.68 -3.37 3.16
N VAL A 6 -11.27 -4.39 2.54
CA VAL A 6 -12.73 -4.48 2.40
C VAL A 6 -13.37 -4.69 3.78
N THR A 7 -14.25 -3.78 4.18
CA THR A 7 -14.81 -3.66 5.54
C THR A 7 -16.03 -4.55 5.79
N SER A 8 -16.50 -5.34 4.82
CA SER A 8 -17.81 -6.02 4.87
C SER A 8 -18.00 -7.08 5.98
N SER A 9 -17.01 -7.37 6.83
CA SER A 9 -17.13 -8.44 7.83
C SER A 9 -16.16 -8.42 9.02
N SER A 10 -15.36 -7.37 9.23
CA SER A 10 -14.18 -7.47 10.12
C SER A 10 -13.97 -6.26 11.05
N ASP A 11 -15.02 -5.69 11.63
CA ASP A 11 -14.97 -4.54 12.56
C ASP A 11 -14.05 -4.74 13.79
N LYS A 12 -13.53 -5.96 14.02
CA LYS A 12 -12.65 -6.32 15.13
C LYS A 12 -11.16 -6.34 14.81
N PHE A 13 -10.77 -6.32 13.53
CA PHE A 13 -9.36 -6.38 13.11
C PHE A 13 -8.79 -5.01 12.74
N PHE A 14 -9.65 -4.07 12.36
CA PHE A 14 -9.25 -2.72 12.02
C PHE A 14 -9.13 -1.90 13.30
N LYS A 15 -7.91 -1.42 13.60
CA LYS A 15 -7.78 -0.39 14.63
C LYS A 15 -8.62 0.82 14.19
N PRO A 16 -9.42 1.44 15.07
CA PRO A 16 -10.21 2.63 14.76
C PRO A 16 -9.35 3.83 14.32
N GLU A 17 -8.03 3.73 14.42
CA GLU A 17 -7.05 4.78 14.20
C GLU A 17 -6.46 4.82 12.77
N THR A 18 -6.78 3.86 11.90
CA THR A 18 -6.23 3.88 10.52
C THR A 18 -6.90 5.01 9.72
N PRO A 19 -6.16 6.02 9.22
CA PRO A 19 -6.74 7.13 8.50
C PRO A 19 -7.51 6.67 7.25
N LYS A 20 -8.75 7.15 7.13
CA LYS A 20 -9.63 6.85 5.99
C LYS A 20 -9.25 7.67 4.77
N LEU A 21 -9.32 7.05 3.60
CA LEU A 21 -9.15 7.69 2.30
C LEU A 21 -10.52 7.97 1.69
N TYR A 22 -10.72 9.20 1.21
CA TYR A 22 -11.96 9.64 0.58
C TYR A 22 -11.72 10.08 -0.85
N ASP A 23 -12.68 9.82 -1.74
CA ASP A 23 -12.69 10.39 -3.09
C ASP A 23 -13.13 11.86 -3.09
N ALA A 24 -13.12 12.49 -4.28
CA ALA A 24 -13.54 13.88 -4.46
C ALA A 24 -15.02 14.14 -4.10
N ASP A 25 -15.86 13.09 -4.13
CA ASP A 25 -17.26 13.14 -3.74
C ASP A 25 -17.46 12.90 -2.23
N GLY A 26 -16.37 12.68 -1.47
CA GLY A 26 -16.39 12.42 -0.03
C GLY A 26 -16.78 10.99 0.35
N ARG A 27 -16.72 10.03 -0.57
CA ARG A 27 -16.97 8.61 -0.29
C ARG A 27 -15.71 7.94 0.20
N GLU A 28 -15.82 7.10 1.22
CA GLU A 28 -14.70 6.29 1.71
C GLU A 28 -14.31 5.25 0.66
N ILE A 29 -13.09 5.35 0.15
CA ILE A 29 -12.54 4.47 -0.88
C ILE A 29 -11.39 3.60 -0.36
N GLY A 30 -11.03 3.72 0.92
CA GLY A 30 -10.00 2.90 1.55
C GLY A 30 -9.27 3.63 2.66
N CYS A 31 -7.94 3.52 2.69
CA CYS A 31 -7.11 4.07 3.76
C CYS A 31 -5.79 4.65 3.26
N LYS A 32 -5.19 5.47 4.11
CA LYS A 32 -3.87 6.06 3.94
C LYS A 32 -3.03 5.76 5.17
N ILE A 33 -1.85 5.17 4.97
CA ILE A 33 -0.97 4.73 6.04
C ILE A 33 0.39 5.40 5.88
N ASP A 34 0.81 6.10 6.93
CA ASP A 34 2.19 6.54 7.11
C ASP A 34 3.02 5.35 7.59
N ILE A 35 3.83 4.75 6.72
CA ILE A 35 4.57 3.53 7.08
C ILE A 35 5.77 3.80 7.98
N HIS A 36 6.34 4.99 7.92
CA HIS A 36 7.44 5.38 8.80
C HIS A 36 7.02 5.39 10.27
N THR A 37 5.79 5.81 10.55
CA THR A 37 5.22 5.79 11.90
C THR A 37 4.52 4.47 12.24
N ALA A 38 3.88 3.82 11.28
CA ALA A 38 3.15 2.57 11.52
C ALA A 38 4.06 1.34 11.65
N GLU A 39 5.28 1.42 11.08
CA GLU A 39 6.31 0.38 10.90
C GLU A 39 5.86 -0.83 10.08
N GLU A 40 4.56 -1.16 10.10
CA GLU A 40 3.97 -2.30 9.43
C GLU A 40 2.50 -2.02 9.10
N ALA A 41 2.08 -2.41 7.91
CA ALA A 41 0.73 -2.29 7.42
C ALA A 41 0.26 -3.58 6.75
N ALA A 42 -1.02 -3.91 6.90
CA ALA A 42 -1.65 -5.04 6.23
C ALA A 42 -2.86 -4.61 5.41
N PHE A 43 -3.02 -5.21 4.24
CA PHE A 43 -4.15 -5.00 3.34
C PHE A 43 -4.94 -6.29 3.17
N TYR A 44 -6.23 -6.23 3.48
CA TYR A 44 -7.16 -7.34 3.44
C TYR A 44 -7.99 -7.31 2.15
N CYS A 45 -7.80 -8.32 1.32
CA CYS A 45 -8.57 -8.52 0.10
C CYS A 45 -8.98 -9.99 -0.01
N PRO A 46 -10.16 -10.36 0.52
CA PRO A 46 -10.60 -11.75 0.53
C PRO A 46 -11.21 -12.17 -0.80
N ALA A 47 -11.21 -13.48 -1.06
CA ALA A 47 -12.02 -14.05 -2.14
C ALA A 47 -13.51 -13.66 -1.98
N PRO A 48 -14.24 -13.38 -3.08
CA PRO A 48 -13.86 -13.56 -4.48
C PRO A 48 -13.12 -12.35 -5.10
N TYR A 49 -12.71 -11.37 -4.30
CA TYR A 49 -11.98 -10.20 -4.78
C TYR A 49 -10.51 -10.51 -4.97
N VAL A 50 -9.84 -9.69 -5.77
CA VAL A 50 -8.43 -9.87 -6.13
C VAL A 50 -7.66 -8.59 -5.90
N LEU A 51 -6.37 -8.74 -5.59
CA LEU A 51 -5.44 -7.62 -5.49
C LEU A 51 -5.12 -7.07 -6.88
N ASP A 52 -4.96 -5.76 -6.95
CA ASP A 52 -4.50 -5.04 -8.12
C ASP A 52 -3.43 -4.00 -7.69
N PRO A 53 -2.16 -4.15 -8.08
CA PRO A 53 -1.64 -5.19 -8.96
C PRO A 53 -1.71 -6.59 -8.32
N PRO A 54 -1.72 -7.68 -9.12
CA PRO A 54 -1.93 -9.05 -8.62
C PRO A 54 -0.97 -9.51 -7.53
N ASN A 55 0.24 -8.93 -7.47
CA ASN A 55 1.27 -9.24 -6.48
C ASN A 55 1.50 -8.09 -5.50
N CYS A 56 0.48 -7.30 -5.16
CA CYS A 56 0.61 -6.31 -4.08
C CYS A 56 1.04 -7.00 -2.76
N PHE A 57 2.11 -6.62 -2.06
CA PHE A 57 2.96 -5.43 -2.23
C PHE A 57 4.27 -5.65 -3.00
N ASN A 58 4.60 -6.86 -3.48
CA ASN A 58 5.78 -7.07 -4.33
C ASN A 58 5.75 -6.19 -5.60
N GLN A 59 4.55 -5.85 -6.05
CA GLN A 59 4.27 -4.83 -7.05
C GLN A 59 3.33 -3.78 -6.45
N VAL A 60 3.52 -2.52 -6.84
CA VAL A 60 2.70 -1.39 -6.38
C VAL A 60 2.48 -0.42 -7.53
N TYR A 61 1.37 0.32 -7.51
CA TYR A 61 1.24 1.49 -8.34
C TYR A 61 2.03 2.65 -7.72
N VAL A 62 2.76 3.37 -8.56
CA VAL A 62 3.40 4.65 -8.25
C VAL A 62 3.02 5.60 -9.37
N ASP A 63 2.15 6.58 -9.06
CA ASP A 63 1.58 7.50 -10.06
C ASP A 63 0.89 6.78 -11.24
N GLY A 64 0.14 5.72 -10.93
CA GLY A 64 -0.56 4.90 -11.94
C GLY A 64 0.31 3.90 -12.71
N GLU A 65 1.63 3.89 -12.50
CA GLU A 65 2.52 2.89 -13.10
C GLU A 65 2.84 1.74 -12.15
N VAL A 66 2.78 0.50 -12.64
CA VAL A 66 3.19 -0.67 -11.85
C VAL A 66 4.71 -0.72 -11.73
N LYS A 67 5.22 -0.71 -10.51
CA LYS A 67 6.65 -0.87 -10.18
C LYS A 67 6.85 -2.06 -9.25
N HIS A 68 8.04 -2.67 -9.27
CA HIS A 68 8.44 -3.64 -8.25
C HIS A 68 8.85 -2.90 -6.98
N LEU A 69 8.42 -3.41 -5.82
CA LEU A 69 8.71 -2.75 -4.54
C LEU A 69 10.21 -2.65 -4.27
N GLY A 70 10.98 -3.69 -4.59
CA GLY A 70 12.44 -3.69 -4.42
C GLY A 70 13.17 -2.67 -5.30
N ASP A 71 12.57 -2.25 -6.42
CA ASP A 71 13.10 -1.18 -7.27
C ASP A 71 12.80 0.19 -6.68
N VAL A 72 11.64 0.33 -6.01
CA VAL A 72 11.24 1.54 -5.29
C VAL A 72 12.03 1.72 -3.99
N SER A 73 12.15 0.67 -3.18
CA SER A 73 12.68 0.74 -1.83
C SER A 73 13.34 -0.58 -1.39
N GLN A 74 14.51 -0.50 -0.77
CA GLN A 74 15.22 -1.58 -0.10
C GLN A 74 14.68 -1.81 1.32
N SER A 75 14.17 -0.75 1.95
CA SER A 75 13.68 -0.75 3.33
C SER A 75 12.22 -1.18 3.48
N LEU A 76 11.51 -1.47 2.38
CA LEU A 76 10.16 -2.01 2.41
C LEU A 76 10.15 -3.50 2.07
N VAL A 77 9.66 -4.31 3.00
CA VAL A 77 9.58 -5.76 2.85
C VAL A 77 8.13 -6.20 2.76
N ALA A 78 7.78 -6.86 1.67
CA ALA A 78 6.45 -7.42 1.45
C ALA A 78 6.37 -8.88 1.92
N SER A 79 5.24 -9.26 2.49
CA SER A 79 4.90 -10.66 2.76
C SER A 79 3.43 -10.93 2.45
N HIS A 80 3.11 -12.16 2.09
CA HIS A 80 1.76 -12.54 1.63
C HIS A 80 1.24 -13.69 2.46
N SER A 81 -0.05 -13.64 2.77
CA SER A 81 -0.85 -14.72 3.30
C SER A 81 -2.06 -14.95 2.40
N ASN A 82 -2.92 -15.93 2.71
CA ASN A 82 -4.08 -16.24 1.87
C ASN A 82 -5.08 -15.09 1.69
N HIS A 83 -5.14 -14.11 2.61
CA HIS A 83 -6.13 -13.01 2.55
C HIS A 83 -5.55 -11.64 2.90
N PHE A 84 -4.36 -11.61 3.49
CA PHE A 84 -3.67 -10.38 3.86
C PHE A 84 -2.36 -10.31 3.11
N VAL A 85 -2.04 -9.12 2.63
CA VAL A 85 -0.70 -8.77 2.18
C VAL A 85 -0.16 -7.71 3.11
N VAL A 86 1.09 -7.86 3.50
CA VAL A 86 1.72 -7.05 4.54
C VAL A 86 2.91 -6.35 3.94
N ILE A 87 3.11 -5.10 4.31
CA ILE A 87 4.31 -4.32 4.03
C ILE A 87 4.89 -3.85 5.36
N LYS A 88 6.19 -4.08 5.54
CA LYS A 88 6.93 -3.69 6.73
C LYS A 88 8.05 -2.73 6.34
N PHE A 89 8.20 -1.65 7.09
CA PHE A 89 9.37 -0.79 7.04
C PHE A 89 10.46 -1.35 7.96
N ASP A 90 11.64 -1.58 7.39
CA ASP A 90 12.82 -2.02 8.09
C ASP A 90 13.90 -0.93 7.98
N SER A 91 14.07 -0.17 9.07
CA SER A 91 14.99 0.96 9.10
C SER A 91 16.46 0.56 8.97
N GLU A 92 16.81 -0.70 9.28
CA GLU A 92 18.17 -1.23 9.11
C GLU A 92 18.52 -1.46 7.64
N LEU A 93 17.51 -1.58 6.78
CA LEU A 93 17.65 -1.81 5.34
C LEU A 93 17.60 -0.52 4.51
N VAL A 94 17.52 0.65 5.14
CA VAL A 94 17.52 1.94 4.42
C VAL A 94 18.82 2.08 3.64
N GLY A 95 18.69 2.04 2.33
CA GLY A 95 19.81 1.99 1.39
C GLY A 95 20.50 3.34 1.21
N ARG A 96 21.74 3.30 0.73
CA ARG A 96 22.42 4.52 0.28
C ARG A 96 21.66 5.13 -0.91
N GLY A 97 21.29 6.40 -0.80
CA GLY A 97 20.54 7.12 -1.84
C GLY A 97 19.02 6.98 -1.72
N GLU A 98 18.53 6.29 -0.67
CA GLU A 98 17.11 6.40 -0.32
C GLU A 98 16.84 7.68 0.45
N THR A 99 15.77 8.37 0.09
CA THR A 99 15.29 9.55 0.81
C THR A 99 13.82 9.36 1.18
N LEU A 100 13.40 10.02 2.27
CA LEU A 100 12.01 9.97 2.71
C LEU A 100 11.13 10.65 1.66
N ARG A 101 10.23 9.86 1.05
CA ARG A 101 9.30 10.30 0.03
C ARG A 101 7.89 10.38 0.61
N GLN A 102 7.28 11.54 0.45
CA GLN A 102 5.89 11.78 0.86
C GLN A 102 4.91 11.52 -0.29
N THR A 103 5.30 11.87 -1.52
CA THR A 103 4.47 11.74 -2.72
C THR A 103 5.27 11.26 -3.94
N PRO A 104 4.62 10.56 -4.89
CA PRO A 104 3.29 9.97 -4.80
C PRO A 104 3.30 8.75 -3.86
N PRO A 105 2.14 8.41 -3.26
CA PRO A 105 2.02 7.22 -2.43
C PRO A 105 2.24 5.94 -3.24
N LEU A 106 2.58 4.85 -2.56
CA LEU A 106 2.43 3.52 -3.15
C LEU A 106 0.98 3.11 -3.03
N GLU A 107 0.40 2.59 -4.11
CA GLU A 107 -1.00 2.18 -4.10
C GLU A 107 -1.18 0.71 -4.45
N CYS A 108 -2.16 0.12 -3.78
CA CYS A 108 -2.78 -1.12 -4.19
C CYS A 108 -4.29 -1.04 -4.02
N HIS A 109 -5.00 -1.86 -4.79
CA HIS A 109 -6.45 -1.94 -4.80
C HIS A 109 -6.90 -3.37 -4.49
N CYS A 110 -8.06 -3.47 -3.88
CA CYS A 110 -8.84 -4.69 -3.86
C CYS A 110 -10.00 -4.50 -4.84
N VAL A 111 -10.08 -5.35 -5.86
CA VAL A 111 -11.03 -5.20 -6.95
C VAL A 111 -11.93 -6.42 -7.08
N THR A 112 -13.13 -6.20 -7.60
CA THR A 112 -14.00 -7.30 -8.05
C THR A 112 -13.37 -8.04 -9.24
N THR A 113 -13.86 -9.24 -9.55
CA THR A 113 -13.46 -9.99 -10.76
C THR A 113 -13.77 -9.26 -12.07
N LYS A 114 -14.55 -8.16 -12.03
CA LYS A 114 -14.86 -7.29 -13.16
C LYS A 114 -14.02 -6.00 -13.20
N GLY A 115 -13.06 -5.85 -12.29
CA GLY A 115 -12.16 -4.68 -12.22
C GLY A 115 -12.72 -3.47 -11.47
N VAL A 116 -13.89 -3.58 -10.81
CA VAL A 116 -14.41 -2.50 -9.96
C VAL A 116 -13.60 -2.44 -8.66
N VAL A 117 -13.02 -1.27 -8.35
CA VAL A 117 -12.28 -1.01 -7.10
C VAL A 117 -13.24 -0.95 -5.92
N LEU A 118 -12.94 -1.76 -4.88
CA LEU A 118 -13.69 -1.82 -3.63
C LEU A 118 -12.98 -1.10 -2.48
N SER A 119 -11.65 -1.14 -2.47
CA SER A 119 -10.84 -0.51 -1.44
C SER A 119 -9.44 -0.23 -2.01
N THR A 120 -8.84 0.88 -1.60
CA THR A 120 -7.47 1.28 -1.92
C THR A 120 -6.67 1.44 -0.65
N ILE A 121 -5.45 0.91 -0.63
CA ILE A 121 -4.45 1.24 0.39
C ILE A 121 -3.41 2.17 -0.24
N GLN A 122 -3.16 3.31 0.41
CA GLN A 122 -2.06 4.21 0.10
C GLN A 122 -1.00 4.12 1.19
N ILE A 123 0.26 3.94 0.79
CA ILE A 123 1.42 4.00 1.67
C ILE A 123 2.19 5.28 1.42
N GLU A 124 2.32 6.12 2.44
CA GLU A 124 3.05 7.39 2.43
C GLU A 124 4.23 7.35 3.40
N ASN A 125 5.11 8.35 3.28
CA ASN A 125 6.28 8.54 4.13
C ASN A 125 7.16 7.29 4.15
N TYR A 126 7.61 6.86 2.97
CA TYR A 126 8.50 5.71 2.81
C TYR A 126 9.85 6.15 2.25
N TYR A 127 10.91 5.43 2.61
CA TYR A 127 12.21 5.65 1.99
C TYR A 127 12.22 5.04 0.60
N ALA A 128 12.54 5.86 -0.40
CA ALA A 128 12.57 5.46 -1.79
C ALA A 128 13.93 5.78 -2.39
N LYS A 129 14.42 4.90 -3.26
CA LYS A 129 15.54 5.25 -4.14
C LYS A 129 15.13 6.46 -4.96
N GLU A 130 16.04 7.42 -5.10
CA GLU A 130 15.86 8.52 -6.02
C GLU A 130 15.76 7.93 -7.44
N TYR A 131 14.53 7.81 -7.95
CA TYR A 131 14.33 7.57 -9.37
C TYR A 131 14.97 8.76 -10.05
N LEU A 132 16.06 8.52 -10.77
CA LEU A 132 16.60 9.47 -11.73
C LEU A 132 15.39 10.02 -12.49
N THR A 133 15.20 11.32 -12.37
CA THR A 133 14.27 12.15 -13.13
C THR A 133 14.63 12.18 -14.62
N ASP A 134 15.25 11.12 -15.13
CA ASP A 134 15.55 10.93 -16.53
C ASP A 134 14.40 10.12 -17.11
N ILE A 135 13.42 10.79 -17.74
CA ILE A 135 13.11 10.67 -19.18
C ILE A 135 12.19 11.87 -19.57
N TRP A 136 12.78 12.80 -20.35
CA TRP A 136 12.33 14.04 -21.03
C TRP A 136 12.31 15.36 -20.25
#